data_AF-A0A536LIM5-F1
#
_entry.id   AF-A0A536LIM5-F1
#
_cell.length_a   1.000
_cell.length_b   1.000
_cell.length_c   1.000
_cell.angle_alpha   90.00
_cell.angle_beta   90.00
_cell.angle_gamma   90.00
#
_symmetry.space_group_name_H-M   'P 1'
#
loop_
_entity.id
_entity.type
_entity.pdbx_description
1 polymer ?
#
loop_
_entity_poly.entity_id
_entity_poly.type
_entity_poly.pdbx_seq_one_letter_code
_entity_poly.pdbx_strand_id
1 'polypeptide(L)'
;MRKFLNDPAQVVKESLAGLAAAHPDLIRYDAAAQIIVRKDAPKKGKVALISGGGSGHEPLHGGFVGLGMLDAACPGEVFTSPVPGQMLAATKAVDGGAGVVHIVKNYTGDVLNFKLAAEDAAD
;
A
#
# COMPACT_ATOMS: atom_id res chain seq x y z
N MET A 1 7.71 -26.71 13.17
CA MET A 1 7.23 -25.36 12.79
C MET A 1 8.39 -24.38 12.96
N ARG A 2 8.75 -23.57 11.95
CA ARG A 2 9.95 -22.68 11.96
C ARG A 2 9.62 -21.19 11.83
N LYS A 3 8.33 -20.80 11.83
CA LYS A 3 7.88 -19.42 11.61
C LYS A 3 7.19 -18.91 12.88
N PHE A 4 7.49 -17.67 13.27
CA PHE A 4 6.80 -16.98 14.37
C PHE A 4 5.53 -16.32 13.83
N LEU A 5 4.43 -17.06 13.84
CA LEU A 5 3.14 -16.64 13.30
C LEU A 5 2.03 -17.16 14.21
N ASN A 6 0.93 -16.40 14.32
CA ASN A 6 -0.31 -16.88 14.92
C ASN A 6 -1.08 -17.69 13.87
N ASP A 7 -2.23 -17.21 13.42
CA ASP A 7 -2.95 -17.76 12.27
C ASP A 7 -2.27 -17.30 10.96
N PRO A 8 -1.81 -18.22 10.09
CA PRO A 8 -1.26 -17.88 8.78
C PRO A 8 -2.17 -16.99 7.93
N ALA A 9 -3.49 -17.05 8.09
CA ALA A 9 -4.43 -16.18 7.37
C ALA A 9 -4.43 -14.72 7.89
N GLN A 10 -3.88 -14.48 9.08
CA GLN A 10 -3.81 -13.15 9.69
C GLN A 10 -2.42 -12.51 9.58
N VAL A 11 -1.41 -13.23 9.11
CA VAL A 11 0.00 -12.79 9.12
C VAL A 11 0.18 -11.38 8.53
N VAL A 12 -0.44 -11.09 7.39
CA VAL A 12 -0.30 -9.79 6.71
C VAL A 12 -0.91 -8.69 7.57
N LYS A 13 -2.14 -8.88 8.05
CA LYS A 13 -2.86 -7.89 8.86
C LYS A 13 -2.15 -7.61 10.18
N GLU A 14 -1.71 -8.66 10.88
CA GLU A 14 -0.98 -8.55 12.14
C GLU A 14 0.36 -7.83 11.95
N SER A 15 1.09 -8.15 10.87
CA SER A 15 2.37 -7.50 10.55
C SER A 15 2.19 -6.02 10.22
N LEU A 16 1.14 -5.65 9.47
CA LEU A 16 0.84 -4.25 9.11
C LEU A 16 0.36 -3.44 10.32
N ALA A 17 -0.45 -4.05 11.20
CA ALA A 17 -0.85 -3.44 12.46
C ALA A 17 0.37 -3.19 13.36
N GLY A 18 1.28 -4.16 13.44
CA GLY A 18 2.56 -4.02 14.15
C GLY A 18 3.44 -2.91 13.56
N LEU A 19 3.57 -2.84 12.23
CA LEU A 19 4.32 -1.80 11.54
C LEU A 19 3.77 -0.40 11.85
N ALA A 20 2.45 -0.22 11.78
CA ALA A 20 1.81 1.06 12.10
C ALA A 20 1.94 1.43 13.59
N ALA A 21 1.87 0.44 14.49
CA ALA A 21 2.08 0.65 15.93
C ALA A 21 3.54 1.01 16.27
N ALA A 22 4.52 0.50 15.51
CA ALA A 22 5.93 0.81 15.68
C ALA A 22 6.31 2.20 15.14
N HIS A 23 5.55 2.73 14.17
CA HIS A 23 5.81 4.03 13.53
C HIS A 23 4.56 4.95 13.52
N PRO A 24 3.93 5.22 14.68
CA PRO A 24 2.61 5.87 14.75
C PRO A 24 2.62 7.34 14.29
N ASP A 25 3.80 7.97 14.32
CA ASP A 25 4.04 9.34 13.89
C ASP A 25 4.28 9.48 12.38
N LEU A 26 4.62 8.37 11.69
CA LEU A 26 4.99 8.38 10.27
C LEU A 26 3.88 7.80 9.38
N ILE A 27 3.20 6.76 9.83
CA ILE A 27 2.24 6.01 9.02
C ILE A 27 0.97 5.68 9.80
N ARG A 28 -0.08 5.35 9.04
CA ARG A 28 -1.32 4.75 9.53
C ARG A 28 -1.66 3.53 8.68
N TYR A 29 -2.20 2.49 9.31
CA TYR A 29 -2.75 1.33 8.64
C TYR A 29 -4.28 1.45 8.56
N ASP A 30 -4.81 1.42 7.34
CA ASP A 30 -6.25 1.26 7.12
C ASP A 30 -6.53 -0.24 6.95
N ALA A 31 -7.05 -0.86 8.01
CA ALA A 31 -7.33 -2.29 8.02
C ALA A 31 -8.49 -2.70 7.13
N ALA A 32 -9.43 -1.79 6.84
CA ALA A 32 -10.58 -2.08 5.98
C ALA A 32 -10.18 -2.11 4.51
N ALA A 33 -9.35 -1.16 4.09
CA ALA A 33 -8.80 -1.11 2.73
C ALA A 33 -7.49 -1.93 2.57
N GLN A 34 -6.90 -2.39 3.68
CA GLN A 34 -5.60 -3.07 3.71
C GLN A 34 -4.50 -2.27 3.01
N ILE A 35 -4.30 -1.01 3.43
CA ILE A 35 -3.27 -0.09 2.90
C ILE A 35 -2.48 0.59 4.02
N ILE A 36 -1.20 0.84 3.76
CA ILE A 36 -0.37 1.72 4.60
C ILE A 36 -0.32 3.09 3.95
N VAL A 37 -0.58 4.14 4.73
CA VAL A 37 -0.62 5.52 4.24
C VAL A 37 0.25 6.38 5.15
N ARG A 38 0.96 7.36 4.57
CA ARG A 38 1.70 8.35 5.38
C ARG A 38 0.73 9.11 6.28
N LYS A 39 1.11 9.34 7.53
CA LYS A 39 0.23 9.91 8.57
C LYS A 39 -0.37 11.25 8.17
N ASP A 40 0.40 12.06 7.46
CA ASP A 40 0.08 13.43 7.06
C ASP A 40 -0.37 13.56 5.59
N ALA A 41 -0.73 12.45 4.94
CA ALA A 41 -1.36 12.43 3.63
C ALA A 41 -2.88 12.66 3.75
N PRO A 42 -3.53 13.34 2.78
CA PRO A 42 -2.94 13.82 1.52
C PRO A 42 -2.16 15.14 1.67
N LYS A 43 -1.13 15.34 0.84
CA LYS A 43 -0.37 16.60 0.77
C LYS A 43 -0.82 17.44 -0.42
N LYS A 44 -1.43 18.59 -0.13
CA LYS A 44 -1.91 19.51 -1.17
C LYS A 44 -0.78 19.98 -2.09
N GLY A 45 -1.05 19.97 -3.40
CA GLY A 45 -0.12 20.47 -4.42
C GLY A 45 1.11 19.60 -4.70
N LYS A 46 1.18 18.39 -4.13
CA LYS A 46 2.26 17.43 -4.36
C LYS A 46 1.73 16.24 -5.18
N VAL A 47 2.46 15.84 -6.21
CA VAL A 47 2.22 14.54 -6.87
C VAL A 47 2.41 13.44 -5.84
N ALA A 48 1.38 12.61 -5.65
CA ALA A 48 1.44 11.50 -4.71
C ALA A 48 2.04 10.25 -5.39
N LEU A 49 2.78 9.45 -4.63
CA LEU A 49 3.38 8.21 -5.10
C LEU A 49 2.78 7.04 -4.35
N ILE A 50 2.26 6.04 -5.09
CA ILE A 50 1.84 4.77 -4.50
C ILE A 50 2.53 3.59 -5.17
N SER A 51 2.72 2.50 -4.42
CA SER A 51 3.15 1.22 -4.97
C SER A 51 2.50 0.07 -4.20
N GLY A 52 2.82 -1.17 -4.56
CA GLY A 52 2.18 -2.35 -4.01
C GLY A 52 2.64 -3.65 -4.65
N GLY A 53 2.09 -4.75 -4.13
CA GLY A 53 2.43 -6.11 -4.53
C GLY A 53 2.17 -7.09 -3.39
N GLY A 54 2.50 -8.36 -3.63
CA GLY A 54 2.37 -9.39 -2.61
C GLY A 54 3.26 -9.14 -1.39
N SER A 55 2.73 -9.47 -0.22
CA SER A 55 3.49 -9.49 1.04
C SER A 55 4.57 -10.58 1.03
N GLY A 56 5.53 -10.52 1.95
CA GLY A 56 6.69 -11.41 1.99
C GLY A 56 7.94 -10.84 1.32
N HIS A 57 7.91 -9.57 0.91
CA HIS A 57 9.04 -8.81 0.38
C HIS A 57 9.45 -7.66 1.31
N GLU A 58 8.99 -7.66 2.55
CA GLU A 58 9.29 -6.61 3.54
C GLU A 58 10.83 -6.40 3.62
N PRO A 59 11.32 -5.14 3.57
CA PRO A 59 10.58 -3.90 3.81
C PRO A 59 9.77 -3.35 2.61
N LEU A 60 9.88 -3.95 1.42
CA LEU A 60 9.12 -3.54 0.24
C LEU A 60 7.63 -3.95 0.39
N HIS A 61 6.64 -3.06 0.30
CA HIS A 61 6.70 -1.60 0.08
C HIS A 61 6.41 -0.76 1.32
N GLY A 62 5.78 -1.35 2.35
CA GLY A 62 5.30 -0.61 3.52
C GLY A 62 6.39 0.16 4.27
N GLY A 63 7.62 -0.35 4.28
CA GLY A 63 8.78 0.31 4.88
C GLY A 63 9.29 1.54 4.13
N PHE A 64 8.79 1.79 2.91
CA PHE A 64 9.14 2.95 2.09
C PHE A 64 8.03 4.02 2.06
N VAL A 65 7.01 3.91 2.92
CA VAL A 65 5.99 4.95 3.07
C VAL A 65 6.51 6.04 4.02
N GLY A 66 6.74 7.24 3.50
CA GLY A 66 7.37 8.32 4.26
C GLY A 66 7.74 9.55 3.42
N LEU A 67 8.26 10.59 4.09
CA LEU A 67 8.75 11.79 3.41
C LEU A 67 9.92 11.44 2.48
N GLY A 68 9.86 11.90 1.23
CA GLY A 68 10.88 11.62 0.20
C GLY A 68 10.69 10.31 -0.56
N MET A 69 9.71 9.48 -0.21
CA MET A 69 9.40 8.23 -0.90
C MET A 69 7.88 8.08 -1.15
N LEU A 70 7.27 6.93 -0.84
CA LEU A 70 5.87 6.64 -1.12
C LEU A 70 4.93 7.39 -0.15
N ASP A 71 3.77 7.81 -0.64
CA ASP A 71 2.68 8.33 0.20
C ASP A 71 1.74 7.20 0.68
N ALA A 72 1.66 6.09 -0.06
CA ALA A 72 0.98 4.87 0.38
C ALA A 72 1.55 3.60 -0.26
N ALA A 73 1.29 2.46 0.38
CA ALA A 73 1.60 1.12 -0.11
C ALA A 73 0.37 0.20 -0.02
N CYS A 74 0.21 -0.66 -1.03
CA CYS A 74 -0.88 -1.64 -1.16
C CYS A 74 -0.34 -3.07 -0.99
N PRO A 75 -0.26 -3.60 0.24
CA PRO A 75 0.13 -4.99 0.50
C PRO A 75 -1.02 -5.95 0.15
N GLY A 76 -0.76 -6.83 -0.83
CA GLY A 76 -1.60 -8.00 -1.11
C GLY A 76 -1.26 -9.17 -0.17
N GLU A 77 -1.90 -10.30 -0.40
CA GLU A 77 -1.54 -11.55 0.29
C GLU A 77 -0.11 -11.98 -0.03
N VAL A 78 0.42 -12.96 0.70
CA VAL A 78 1.80 -13.44 0.51
C VAL A 78 2.01 -13.85 -0.95
N PHE A 79 2.97 -13.19 -1.62
CA PHE A 79 3.30 -13.36 -3.04
C PHE A 79 2.15 -13.17 -4.04
N THR A 80 1.08 -12.48 -3.66
CA THR A 80 -0.10 -12.24 -4.51
C THR A 80 -0.34 -10.73 -4.67
N SER A 81 -0.54 -10.28 -5.91
CA SER A 81 -0.86 -8.87 -6.21
C SER A 81 -2.09 -8.39 -5.40
N PRO A 82 -2.08 -7.16 -4.86
CA PRO A 82 -3.28 -6.54 -4.27
C PRO A 82 -4.40 -6.40 -5.30
N VAL A 83 -5.65 -6.37 -4.84
CA VAL A 83 -6.81 -6.19 -5.72
C VAL A 83 -6.98 -4.71 -6.13
N PRO A 84 -7.56 -4.40 -7.31
CA PRO A 84 -7.68 -3.02 -7.81
C PRO A 84 -8.27 -2.03 -6.81
N GLY A 85 -9.29 -2.45 -6.05
CA GLY A 85 -9.94 -1.63 -5.04
C GLY A 85 -8.99 -1.13 -3.93
N GLN A 86 -7.93 -1.88 -3.59
CA GLN A 86 -6.92 -1.42 -2.63
C GLN A 86 -6.11 -0.25 -3.20
N MET A 87 -5.68 -0.34 -4.46
CA MET A 87 -4.94 0.76 -5.12
C MET A 87 -5.83 1.98 -5.35
N LEU A 88 -7.11 1.79 -5.66
CA LEU A 88 -8.07 2.88 -5.76
C LEU A 88 -8.27 3.58 -4.40
N ALA A 89 -8.41 2.81 -3.32
CA ALA A 89 -8.48 3.36 -1.96
C ALA A 89 -7.21 4.12 -1.58
N ALA A 90 -6.03 3.58 -1.90
CA ALA A 90 -4.75 4.27 -1.68
C ALA A 90 -4.67 5.56 -2.49
N THR A 91 -5.02 5.53 -3.78
CA THR A 91 -5.05 6.70 -4.67
C THR A 91 -5.91 7.81 -4.08
N LYS A 92 -7.15 7.49 -3.67
CA LYS A 92 -8.07 8.44 -3.02
C LYS A 92 -7.54 8.97 -1.69
N ALA A 93 -6.87 8.12 -0.90
CA ALA A 93 -6.33 8.51 0.40
C ALA A 93 -5.13 9.46 0.31
N VAL A 94 -4.39 9.46 -0.80
CA VAL A 94 -3.17 10.28 -0.96
C VAL A 94 -3.31 11.45 -1.93
N ASP A 95 -4.41 11.54 -2.69
CA ASP A 95 -4.59 12.57 -3.69
C ASP A 95 -4.60 14.00 -3.09
N GLY A 96 -3.54 14.73 -3.41
CA GLY A 96 -3.31 16.12 -3.04
C GLY A 96 -3.87 17.15 -4.03
N GLY A 97 -4.50 16.72 -5.12
CA GLY A 97 -4.95 17.57 -6.22
C GLY A 97 -3.86 17.89 -7.27
N ALA A 98 -2.77 17.10 -7.29
CA ALA A 98 -1.70 17.23 -8.30
C ALA A 98 -1.44 15.91 -9.05
N GLY A 99 -2.36 14.95 -8.94
CA GLY A 99 -2.24 13.62 -9.55
C GLY A 99 -1.50 12.60 -8.66
N VAL A 100 -1.64 11.33 -9.05
CA VAL A 100 -1.06 10.18 -8.34
C VAL A 100 -0.30 9.31 -9.35
N VAL A 101 0.95 9.00 -9.05
CA VAL A 101 1.76 8.07 -9.84
C VAL A 101 1.71 6.69 -9.19
N HIS A 102 1.35 5.70 -9.99
CA HIS A 102 1.39 4.28 -9.62
C HIS A 102 2.73 3.69 -10.05
N ILE A 103 3.56 3.29 -9.09
CA ILE A 103 4.84 2.61 -9.35
C ILE A 103 4.57 1.11 -9.36
N VAL A 104 4.67 0.48 -10.53
CA VAL A 104 4.23 -0.89 -10.76
C VAL A 104 5.43 -1.79 -11.06
N LYS A 105 5.52 -2.93 -10.36
CA LYS A 105 6.51 -3.97 -10.69
C LYS A 105 5.99 -4.81 -11.85
N ASN A 106 6.88 -5.21 -12.76
CA ASN A 106 6.49 -5.89 -14.00
C ASN A 106 6.15 -7.38 -13.80
N TYR A 107 5.03 -7.64 -13.13
CA TYR A 107 4.43 -8.97 -12.97
C TYR A 107 2.99 -8.93 -13.50
N THR A 108 2.53 -10.01 -14.12
CA THR A 108 1.20 -10.07 -14.78
C THR A 108 0.07 -9.56 -13.87
N GLY A 109 -0.01 -10.09 -12.64
CA GLY A 109 -1.05 -9.69 -11.68
C GLY A 109 -0.87 -8.26 -11.17
N ASP A 110 0.37 -7.79 -11.00
CA ASP A 110 0.65 -6.41 -10.59
C ASP A 110 0.21 -5.44 -11.71
N VAL A 111 0.67 -5.65 -12.95
CA VAL A 111 0.35 -4.79 -14.10
C VAL A 111 -1.16 -4.76 -14.37
N LEU A 112 -1.83 -5.91 -14.36
CA LEU A 112 -3.28 -5.97 -14.57
C LEU A 112 -4.04 -5.19 -13.50
N ASN A 113 -3.78 -5.47 -12.21
CA ASN A 113 -4.56 -4.87 -11.12
C ASN A 113 -4.30 -3.37 -10.96
N PHE A 114 -3.05 -2.91 -11.15
CA PHE A 114 -2.73 -1.49 -11.12
C PHE A 114 -3.34 -0.74 -12.31
N LYS A 115 -3.37 -1.36 -13.50
CA LYS A 115 -3.99 -0.75 -14.67
C LYS A 115 -5.50 -0.55 -14.46
N LEU A 116 -6.21 -1.56 -13.97
CA LEU A 116 -7.64 -1.46 -13.64
C LEU A 116 -7.91 -0.36 -12.61
N ALA A 117 -7.09 -0.28 -11.56
CA ALA A 117 -7.23 0.76 -10.55
C ALA A 117 -6.96 2.17 -11.09
N ALA A 118 -6.07 2.32 -12.08
CA ALA A 118 -5.79 3.59 -12.73
C ALA A 118 -6.93 4.02 -13.67
N GLU A 119 -7.56 3.07 -14.36
CA GLU A 119 -8.78 3.30 -15.15
C GLU A 119 -9.93 3.76 -14.23
N ASP A 120 -10.20 3.02 -13.15
CA ASP A 120 -11.24 3.36 -12.16
C ASP A 120 -11.01 4.71 -11.44
N ALA A 121 -9.76 5.18 -11.38
CA ALA A 121 -9.41 6.45 -10.75
C ALA A 121 -9.52 7.65 -11.71
N ALA A 122 -9.56 7.41 -13.01
CA ALA A 122 -9.69 8.44 -14.03
C ALA A 122 -11.16 8.79 -14.35
N ASP A 123 -12.08 7.92 -13.96
CA ASP A 123 -13.55 8.11 -14.04
C ASP A 123 -14.09 8.99 -12.90
#